data_AF-A0A7G2N611-F1
#
_entry.id   AF-A0A7G2N611-F1
#
_cell.length_a   1.000
_cell.length_b   1.000
_cell.length_c   1.000
_cell.angle_alpha   90.00
_cell.angle_beta   90.00
_cell.angle_gamma   90.00
#
_symmetry.space_group_name_H-M   'P 1'
#
loop_
_entity.id
_entity.type
_entity.pdbx_description
1 polymer ?
#
loop_
_entity_poly.entity_id
_entity_poly.type
_entity_poly.pdbx_seq_one_letter_code
_entity_poly.pdbx_strand_id
1 'polypeptide(L)'
;MVKRDLYRNIIITLIVVAILLVLRFFVLEPVRIHNNNMSPILPNKTQVFAMKATKLENLDLVAYRHNGKKYVGRIIGTPGQSVVSLDNVVYVNQTVLKEPYITSNQKNYLKTHDDDFTTDFRQDKLADKTYWILNDARNIKEDSRTFGAIKKKDILGELKFKYAPISDFGFIENDEAKLENGFEPK
;
A
#
# COMPACT_ATOMS: atom_id res chain seq x y z
N MET A 1 19.13 -44.46 -22.66
CA MET A 1 17.84 -43.89 -22.22
C MET A 1 18.03 -42.79 -21.18
N VAL A 2 18.80 -43.03 -20.11
CA VAL A 2 19.03 -42.11 -18.96
C VAL A 2 19.53 -40.69 -19.32
N LYS A 3 20.44 -40.53 -20.29
CA LYS A 3 21.00 -39.21 -20.64
C LYS A 3 19.96 -38.22 -21.19
N ARG A 4 18.98 -38.70 -21.97
CA ARG A 4 17.93 -37.85 -22.57
C ARG A 4 16.96 -37.31 -21.52
N ASP A 5 16.62 -38.14 -20.52
CA ASP A 5 15.79 -37.74 -19.40
C ASP A 5 16.53 -36.74 -18.48
N LEU A 6 17.84 -36.92 -18.31
CA LEU A 6 18.69 -35.98 -17.57
C LEU A 6 18.74 -34.59 -18.23
N TYR A 7 19.00 -34.51 -19.54
CA TYR A 7 19.00 -33.22 -20.26
C TYR A 7 17.63 -32.53 -20.22
N ARG A 8 16.55 -33.30 -20.40
CA ARG A 8 15.18 -32.76 -20.31
C ARG A 8 14.93 -32.14 -18.93
N ASN A 9 15.28 -32.84 -17.85
CA ASN A 9 15.05 -32.35 -16.49
C ASN A 9 15.90 -31.10 -16.21
N ILE A 10 17.16 -31.06 -16.65
CA ILE A 10 18.03 -29.87 -16.50
C ILE A 10 17.43 -28.67 -17.22
N ILE A 11 16.97 -28.84 -18.47
CA ILE A 11 16.35 -27.75 -19.24
C ILE A 11 15.08 -27.25 -18.55
N ILE A 12 14.21 -28.15 -18.08
CA ILE A 12 12.99 -27.77 -17.34
C ILE A 12 13.35 -26.98 -16.08
N THR A 13 14.32 -27.46 -15.29
CA THR A 13 14.77 -26.75 -14.09
C THR A 13 15.29 -25.36 -14.41
N LEU A 14 16.10 -25.21 -15.47
CA LEU A 14 16.61 -23.90 -15.89
C LEU A 14 15.49 -22.94 -16.30
N ILE A 15 14.48 -23.43 -17.03
CA ILE A 15 13.31 -22.64 -17.42
C ILE A 15 12.54 -22.18 -16.18
N VAL A 16 12.29 -23.07 -15.22
CA VAL A 16 11.59 -22.72 -13.97
C VAL A 16 12.39 -21.67 -13.18
N VAL A 17 13.70 -21.84 -13.02
CA VAL A 17 14.55 -20.86 -12.35
C VAL A 17 14.51 -19.51 -13.08
N ALA A 18 14.59 -19.50 -14.41
CA ALA A 18 14.49 -18.27 -15.20
C ALA A 18 13.15 -17.55 -14.98
N ILE A 19 12.03 -18.29 -14.99
CA ILE A 19 10.70 -17.74 -14.71
C ILE A 19 10.65 -17.14 -13.30
N LEU A 20 11.14 -17.85 -12.28
CA LEU A 20 11.16 -17.35 -10.90
C LEU A 20 12.00 -16.08 -10.76
N LEU A 21 13.13 -15.99 -11.46
CA LEU A 21 13.94 -14.77 -11.49
C LEU A 21 13.19 -13.62 -12.15
N VAL A 22 12.53 -13.85 -13.29
CA VAL A 22 11.71 -12.83 -13.96
C VAL A 22 10.60 -12.33 -13.03
N LEU A 23 9.86 -13.24 -12.38
CA LEU A 23 8.84 -12.88 -11.40
C LEU A 23 9.42 -12.05 -10.25
N ARG A 24 10.56 -12.48 -9.69
CA ARG A 24 11.22 -11.81 -8.56
C ARG A 24 11.74 -10.42 -8.89
N PHE A 25 12.26 -10.19 -10.09
CA PHE A 25 12.84 -8.91 -10.47
C PHE A 25 11.80 -7.93 -11.01
N PHE A 26 10.87 -8.40 -11.85
CA PHE A 26 10.01 -7.52 -12.63
C PHE A 26 8.56 -7.45 -12.13
N VAL A 27 8.06 -8.49 -11.46
CA VAL A 27 6.62 -8.59 -11.15
C VAL A 27 6.34 -8.38 -9.66
N LEU A 28 7.06 -9.10 -8.79
CA LEU A 28 6.76 -9.20 -7.37
C LEU A 28 7.91 -8.67 -6.51
N GLU A 29 7.58 -7.80 -5.55
CA GLU A 29 8.48 -7.38 -4.49
C GLU A 29 7.95 -7.90 -3.14
N PRO A 30 8.67 -8.80 -2.44
CA PRO A 30 8.31 -9.20 -1.09
C PRO A 30 8.58 -8.05 -0.13
N VAL A 31 7.59 -7.76 0.70
CA VAL A 31 7.62 -6.70 1.71
C VAL A 31 7.19 -7.31 3.04
N ARG A 32 7.95 -7.01 4.09
CA ARG A 32 7.63 -7.40 5.46
C ARG A 32 7.18 -6.17 6.23
N ILE A 33 6.04 -6.27 6.90
CA ILE A 33 5.53 -5.22 7.76
C ILE A 33 6.26 -5.31 9.12
N HIS A 34 6.85 -4.19 9.54
CA HIS A 34 7.67 -4.13 10.75
C HIS A 34 7.01 -3.38 11.92
N ASN A 35 5.91 -2.67 11.68
CA ASN A 35 5.18 -1.87 12.64
C ASN A 35 3.65 -2.04 12.43
N ASN A 36 2.84 -1.34 13.23
CA ASN A 36 1.37 -1.41 13.14
C ASN A 36 0.77 -0.25 12.33
N ASN A 37 1.54 0.35 11.42
CA ASN A 37 1.12 1.55 10.69
C ASN A 37 -0.08 1.32 9.76
N MET A 38 -0.32 0.08 9.34
CA MET A 38 -1.43 -0.32 8.48
C MET A 38 -2.43 -1.26 9.19
N SER A 39 -2.45 -1.26 10.52
CA SER A 39 -3.42 -2.00 11.32
C SER A 39 -4.83 -1.40 11.18
N PRO A 40 -5.91 -2.20 11.07
CA PRO A 40 -5.94 -3.65 11.24
C PRO A 40 -5.69 -4.49 9.96
N ILE A 41 -5.71 -3.89 8.76
CA ILE A 41 -5.65 -4.64 7.48
C ILE A 41 -4.31 -5.37 7.32
N LEU A 42 -3.21 -4.72 7.70
CA LEU A 42 -1.86 -5.29 7.67
C LEU A 42 -1.19 -5.17 9.04
N PRO A 43 -1.38 -6.17 9.93
CA PRO A 43 -0.71 -6.21 11.22
C PRO A 43 0.81 -6.34 11.11
N ASN A 44 1.51 -6.08 12.21
CA ASN A 44 2.95 -6.31 12.29
C ASN A 44 3.31 -7.78 11.99
N LYS A 45 4.47 -7.98 11.35
CA LYS A 45 5.05 -9.27 10.91
C LYS A 45 4.35 -9.90 9.70
N THR A 46 3.26 -9.32 9.20
CA THR A 46 2.65 -9.75 7.94
C THR A 46 3.65 -9.62 6.80
N GLN A 47 3.64 -10.60 5.89
CA GLN A 47 4.46 -10.60 4.69
C GLN A 47 3.58 -10.58 3.46
N VAL A 48 3.82 -9.60 2.59
CA VAL A 48 3.00 -9.31 1.41
C VAL A 48 3.84 -9.21 0.15
N PHE A 49 3.24 -9.54 -0.98
CA PHE A 49 3.79 -9.20 -2.28
C PHE A 49 3.22 -7.88 -2.77
N ALA A 50 4.14 -6.98 -3.14
CA ALA A 50 3.84 -5.77 -3.88
C ALA A 50 4.02 -6.02 -5.38
N MET A 51 3.01 -5.67 -6.19
CA MET A 51 3.02 -5.80 -7.65
C MET A 51 3.57 -4.54 -8.29
N LYS A 52 4.67 -4.66 -9.03
CA LYS A 52 5.41 -3.50 -9.60
C LYS A 52 4.72 -2.80 -10.76
N ALA A 53 3.97 -3.57 -11.56
CA ALA A 53 3.45 -3.14 -12.87
C ALA A 53 1.94 -2.85 -12.84
N THR A 54 1.42 -2.28 -11.74
CA THR A 54 0.01 -1.91 -11.63
C THR A 54 -0.19 -0.41 -11.80
N LYS A 55 -1.35 -0.03 -12.34
CA LYS A 55 -1.78 1.36 -12.36
C LYS A 55 -2.21 1.72 -10.95
N LEU A 56 -1.50 2.67 -10.34
CA LEU A 56 -1.77 3.15 -8.99
C LEU A 56 -2.91 4.16 -8.98
N GLU A 57 -3.90 3.90 -8.16
CA GLU A 57 -5.14 4.68 -8.01
C GLU A 57 -5.40 5.03 -6.54
N ASN A 58 -6.46 5.81 -6.33
CA ASN A 58 -6.89 6.17 -4.98
C ASN A 58 -7.27 4.91 -4.19
N LEU A 59 -6.91 4.94 -2.91
CA LEU A 59 -7.11 3.90 -1.91
C LEU A 59 -6.30 2.62 -2.13
N ASP A 60 -5.42 2.55 -3.13
CA ASP A 60 -4.48 1.44 -3.28
C ASP A 60 -3.51 1.40 -2.09
N LEU A 61 -3.27 0.19 -1.58
CA LEU A 61 -2.23 -0.09 -0.60
C LEU A 61 -0.91 -0.25 -1.34
N VAL A 62 0.15 0.43 -0.93
CA VAL A 62 1.43 0.41 -1.63
C VAL A 62 2.61 0.26 -0.67
N ALA A 63 3.66 -0.39 -1.17
CA ALA A 63 4.98 -0.27 -0.58
C ALA A 63 5.77 0.83 -1.30
N TYR A 64 6.50 1.64 -0.55
CA TYR A 64 7.34 2.71 -1.11
C TYR A 64 8.65 2.85 -0.33
N ARG A 65 9.61 3.56 -0.92
CA ARG A 65 10.90 3.86 -0.32
C ARG A 65 11.00 5.33 0.06
N HIS A 66 11.48 5.59 1.26
CA HIS A 66 11.84 6.94 1.69
C HIS A 66 13.16 6.85 2.47
N ASN A 67 14.14 7.68 2.11
CA ASN A 67 15.47 7.71 2.73
C ASN A 67 16.12 6.32 2.93
N GLY A 68 16.04 5.48 1.89
CA GLY A 68 16.62 4.13 1.91
C GLY A 68 15.82 3.07 2.70
N LYS A 69 14.77 3.47 3.43
CA LYS A 69 13.90 2.55 4.17
C LYS A 69 12.63 2.26 3.39
N LYS A 70 12.07 1.06 3.59
CA LYS A 70 10.77 0.64 3.02
C LYS A 70 9.65 0.97 3.98
N TYR A 71 8.58 1.53 3.44
CA TYR A 71 7.35 1.86 4.14
C TYR A 71 6.17 1.23 3.40
N VAL A 72 5.05 1.13 4.08
CA VAL A 72 3.76 0.81 3.49
C VAL A 72 2.77 1.89 3.85
N GLY A 73 1.80 2.12 2.99
CA GLY A 73 0.78 3.15 3.19
C GLY A 73 -0.33 3.02 2.17
N ARG A 74 -1.35 3.86 2.30
CA ARG A 74 -2.48 3.95 1.39
C ARG A 74 -2.41 5.22 0.58
N ILE A 75 -2.61 5.12 -0.74
CA ILE A 75 -2.73 6.28 -1.62
C ILE A 75 -4.04 6.99 -1.30
N ILE A 76 -3.95 8.25 -0.88
CA ILE A 76 -5.11 9.11 -0.64
C ILE A 76 -5.32 10.07 -1.80
N GLY A 77 -4.22 10.55 -2.40
CA GLY A 77 -4.26 11.43 -3.56
C GLY A 77 -3.33 10.96 -4.68
N THR A 78 -3.80 11.08 -5.90
CA THR A 78 -3.08 10.78 -7.14
C THR A 78 -2.67 12.08 -7.88
N PRO A 79 -1.79 12.02 -8.90
CA PRO A 79 -1.32 13.22 -9.61
C PRO A 79 -2.44 14.15 -10.05
N GLY A 80 -2.26 15.45 -9.84
CA GLY A 80 -3.25 16.50 -10.15
C GLY A 80 -4.33 16.71 -9.09
N GLN A 81 -4.48 15.82 -8.11
CA GLN A 81 -5.43 15.98 -7.02
C GLN A 81 -4.87 16.82 -5.87
N SER A 82 -5.74 17.55 -5.17
CA SER A 82 -5.42 18.18 -3.88
C SER A 82 -5.95 17.33 -2.73
N VAL A 83 -5.22 17.29 -1.61
CA VAL A 83 -5.64 16.56 -0.40
C VAL A 83 -5.58 17.47 0.80
N VAL A 84 -6.67 17.53 1.55
CA VAL A 84 -6.77 18.38 2.76
C VAL A 84 -7.34 17.52 3.89
N SER A 85 -6.82 17.68 5.10
CA SER A 85 -7.46 17.18 6.32
C SER A 85 -7.82 18.35 7.20
N LEU A 86 -9.07 18.39 7.65
CA LEU A 86 -9.62 19.36 8.60
C LEU A 86 -10.57 18.63 9.55
N ASP A 87 -10.38 18.79 10.86
CA ASP A 87 -11.25 18.23 11.90
C ASP A 87 -11.48 16.71 11.74
N ASN A 88 -10.41 15.95 11.49
CA ASN A 88 -10.41 14.51 11.20
C ASN A 88 -11.09 14.07 9.89
N VAL A 89 -11.51 15.00 9.04
CA VAL A 89 -12.12 14.71 7.75
C VAL A 89 -11.12 14.95 6.63
N VAL A 90 -10.87 13.90 5.82
CA VAL A 90 -10.02 14.01 4.64
C VAL A 90 -10.86 14.37 3.42
N TYR A 91 -10.38 15.33 2.64
CA TYR A 91 -10.96 15.80 1.39
C TYR A 91 -9.99 15.55 0.24
N VAL A 92 -10.49 14.97 -0.85
CA VAL A 92 -9.77 14.83 -2.12
C VAL A 92 -10.50 15.66 -3.16
N ASN A 93 -9.82 16.64 -3.75
CA ASN A 93 -10.43 17.63 -4.65
C ASN A 93 -11.70 18.30 -4.08
N GLN A 94 -11.68 18.65 -2.79
CA GLN A 94 -12.80 19.28 -2.06
C GLN A 94 -14.00 18.35 -1.80
N THR A 95 -13.94 17.08 -2.20
CA THR A 95 -14.94 16.06 -1.86
C THR A 95 -14.48 15.26 -0.66
N VAL A 96 -15.39 15.00 0.29
CA VAL A 96 -15.12 14.15 1.46
C VAL A 96 -14.74 12.75 0.99
N LEU A 97 -13.60 12.24 1.47
CA LEU A 97 -13.18 10.86 1.31
C LEU A 97 -13.77 10.03 2.45
N LYS A 98 -14.57 9.02 2.10
CA LYS A 98 -15.04 8.03 3.08
C LYS A 98 -13.90 7.06 3.40
N GLU A 99 -13.60 6.89 4.68
CA GLU A 99 -12.50 6.05 5.14
C GLU A 99 -12.99 4.92 6.07
N PRO A 100 -13.85 3.98 5.59
CA PRO A 100 -14.40 2.91 6.45
C PRO A 100 -13.31 2.06 7.12
N TYR A 101 -12.15 1.94 6.46
CA TYR A 101 -10.98 1.19 6.91
C TYR A 101 -10.29 1.76 8.17
N ILE A 102 -10.56 3.01 8.57
CA ILE A 102 -10.01 3.61 9.81
C ILE A 102 -11.07 3.90 10.88
N THR A 103 -12.36 3.74 10.60
CA THR A 103 -13.46 4.11 11.51
C THR A 103 -13.30 3.52 12.91
N SER A 104 -12.90 2.24 13.01
CA SER A 104 -12.66 1.57 14.30
C SER A 104 -11.48 2.17 15.05
N ASN A 105 -10.37 2.46 14.35
CA ASN A 105 -9.18 3.08 14.94
C ASN A 105 -9.50 4.49 15.45
N GLN A 106 -10.18 5.30 14.63
CA GLN A 106 -10.58 6.66 14.98
C GLN A 106 -11.49 6.67 16.22
N LYS A 107 -12.53 5.83 16.23
CA LYS A 107 -13.45 5.71 17.37
C LYS A 107 -12.73 5.30 18.65
N ASN A 108 -11.74 4.41 18.57
CA ASN A 108 -11.00 3.99 19.76
C ASN A 108 -10.00 5.05 20.24
N TYR A 109 -9.37 5.79 19.33
CA TYR A 109 -8.46 6.88 19.65
C TYR A 109 -9.18 8.02 20.38
N LEU A 110 -10.31 8.48 19.84
CA LEU A 110 -11.11 9.59 20.37
C LEU A 110 -11.81 9.30 21.71
N LYS A 111 -11.74 8.06 22.22
CA LYS A 111 -12.21 7.74 23.59
C LYS A 111 -11.21 8.13 24.66
N THR A 112 -9.94 8.24 24.30
CA THR A 112 -8.83 8.40 25.25
C THR A 112 -7.96 9.62 24.94
N HIS A 113 -8.28 10.36 23.88
CA HIS A 113 -7.53 11.53 23.41
C HIS A 113 -8.51 12.63 23.02
N ASP A 114 -8.15 13.86 23.35
CA ASP A 114 -8.92 15.07 23.02
C ASP A 114 -8.40 15.78 21.75
N ASP A 115 -7.38 15.22 21.08
CA ASP A 115 -6.80 15.74 19.84
C ASP A 115 -7.24 14.96 18.60
N ASP A 116 -6.93 15.51 17.42
CA ASP A 116 -7.32 14.92 16.15
C ASP A 116 -6.55 13.62 15.86
N PHE A 117 -7.32 12.55 15.67
CA PHE A 117 -6.83 11.28 15.12
C PHE A 117 -6.10 11.47 13.78
N THR A 118 -6.72 12.20 12.84
CA THR A 118 -6.06 12.64 11.61
C THR A 118 -5.73 14.13 11.74
N THR A 119 -4.47 14.41 12.08
CA THR A 119 -3.95 15.78 12.15
C THR A 119 -4.24 16.57 10.88
N ASP A 120 -4.60 17.84 11.05
CA ASP A 120 -4.80 18.78 9.96
C ASP A 120 -3.56 18.98 9.09
N PHE A 121 -3.79 19.01 7.78
CA PHE A 121 -2.78 19.32 6.78
C PHE A 121 -3.43 19.82 5.51
N ARG A 122 -2.62 20.51 4.70
CA ARG A 122 -3.02 20.93 3.36
C ARG A 122 -1.93 20.57 2.36
N GLN A 123 -2.31 19.78 1.38
CA GLN A 123 -1.53 19.51 0.18
C GLN A 123 -2.32 20.04 -1.02
N ASP A 124 -1.80 21.09 -1.65
CA ASP A 124 -2.34 21.58 -2.91
C ASP A 124 -2.11 20.53 -4.02
N LYS A 125 -2.46 20.85 -5.27
CA LYS A 125 -2.40 19.91 -6.38
C LYS A 125 -1.06 19.17 -6.46
N LEU A 126 -1.13 17.85 -6.39
CA LEU A 126 0.01 16.96 -6.51
C LEU A 126 0.63 17.10 -7.91
N ALA A 127 1.96 17.22 -7.95
CA ALA A 127 2.69 17.24 -9.21
C ALA A 127 2.56 15.91 -9.95
N ASP A 128 2.88 15.92 -11.25
CA ASP A 128 2.90 14.73 -12.07
C ASP A 128 3.75 13.61 -11.45
N LYS A 129 3.20 12.39 -11.48
CA LYS A 129 3.85 11.18 -10.94
C LYS A 129 4.21 11.32 -9.44
N THR A 130 3.43 12.07 -8.67
CA THR A 130 3.53 12.11 -7.21
C THR A 130 2.21 11.70 -6.56
N TYR A 131 2.29 11.11 -5.37
CA TYR A 131 1.17 10.55 -4.65
C TYR A 131 1.20 11.03 -3.21
N TRP A 132 0.03 11.32 -2.65
CA TRP A 132 -0.13 11.56 -1.22
C TRP A 132 -0.51 10.25 -0.55
N ILE A 133 0.33 9.78 0.36
CA ILE A 133 0.21 8.46 0.99
C ILE A 133 0.08 8.65 2.49
N LEU A 134 -0.95 8.06 3.10
CA LEU A 134 -1.16 8.06 4.55
C LEU A 134 -1.12 6.66 5.15
N ASN A 135 -0.72 6.56 6.41
CA ASN A 135 -0.87 5.35 7.21
C ASN A 135 -2.32 5.19 7.68
N ASP A 136 -2.84 3.96 7.77
CA ASP A 136 -4.19 3.71 8.31
C ASP A 136 -4.21 3.94 9.85
N ALA A 137 -3.10 3.68 10.53
CA ALA A 137 -2.88 4.12 11.91
C ALA A 137 -2.41 5.59 11.92
N ARG A 138 -3.36 6.52 11.95
CA ARG A 138 -3.10 7.96 11.76
C ARG A 138 -2.24 8.60 12.85
N ASN A 139 -2.14 7.99 14.03
CA ASN A 139 -1.21 8.38 15.09
C ASN A 139 0.27 8.16 14.70
N ILE A 140 0.58 7.27 13.75
CA ILE A 140 1.94 7.06 13.23
C ILE A 140 2.14 7.94 11.99
N LYS A 141 2.91 9.03 12.15
CA LYS A 141 3.08 10.08 11.13
C LYS A 141 4.26 9.87 10.17
N GLU A 142 4.85 8.67 10.13
CA GLU A 142 5.86 8.26 9.14
C GLU A 142 5.18 8.00 7.78
N ASP A 143 4.61 9.04 7.19
CA ASP A 143 3.92 9.05 5.90
C ASP A 143 4.03 10.44 5.23
N SER A 144 3.22 10.73 4.21
CA SER A 144 3.31 12.00 3.47
C SER A 144 3.12 13.25 4.32
N ARG A 145 2.49 13.17 5.51
CA ARG A 145 2.40 14.32 6.42
C ARG A 145 3.78 14.79 6.89
N THR A 146 4.74 13.87 7.00
CA THR A 146 6.13 14.17 7.37
C THR A 146 7.05 14.17 6.15
N PHE A 147 6.83 13.26 5.21
CA PHE A 147 7.72 13.03 4.06
C PHE A 147 7.42 13.89 2.84
N GLY A 148 6.23 14.51 2.80
CA GLY A 148 5.67 15.14 1.62
C GLY A 148 5.18 14.11 0.58
N ALA A 149 4.88 14.60 -0.62
CA ALA A 149 4.41 13.76 -1.72
C ALA A 149 5.49 12.75 -2.17
N ILE A 150 5.08 11.50 -2.35
CA ILE A 150 5.98 10.40 -2.74
C ILE A 150 5.97 10.25 -4.26
N LYS A 151 7.17 10.21 -4.87
CA LYS A 151 7.30 10.06 -6.33
C LYS A 151 6.98 8.63 -6.75
N LYS A 152 6.37 8.45 -7.92
CA LYS A 152 6.04 7.15 -8.52
C LYS A 152 7.23 6.19 -8.54
N LYS A 153 8.42 6.71 -8.85
CA LYS A 153 9.66 5.93 -8.93
C LYS A 153 10.09 5.33 -7.59
N ASP A 154 9.62 5.91 -6.49
CA ASP A 154 9.93 5.47 -5.13
C ASP A 154 8.86 4.49 -4.62
N ILE A 155 7.73 4.34 -5.34
CA ILE A 155 6.73 3.31 -5.08
C ILE A 155 7.21 1.97 -5.65
N LEU A 156 7.30 0.98 -4.78
CA LEU A 156 7.78 -0.36 -5.09
C LEU A 156 6.68 -1.25 -5.70
N GLY A 157 5.41 -0.95 -5.45
CA GLY A 157 4.28 -1.67 -6.02
C GLY A 157 3.06 -1.65 -5.11
N GLU A 158 1.94 -2.11 -5.67
CA GLU A 158 0.66 -2.26 -4.98
C GLU A 158 0.61 -3.57 -4.20
N LEU A 159 0.22 -3.49 -2.93
CA LEU A 159 0.06 -4.64 -2.05
C LEU A 159 -1.24 -5.37 -2.41
N LYS A 160 -1.12 -6.59 -2.94
CA LYS A 160 -2.30 -7.40 -3.34
C LYS A 160 -2.45 -8.71 -2.58
N PHE A 161 -1.36 -9.28 -2.07
CA PHE A 161 -1.36 -10.66 -1.60
C PHE A 161 -0.53 -10.86 -0.34
N LYS A 162 -1.16 -11.41 0.70
CA LYS A 162 -0.51 -11.88 1.94
C LYS A 162 -0.05 -13.32 1.75
N TYR A 163 1.24 -13.56 1.95
CA TYR A 163 1.80 -14.92 1.87
C TYR A 163 2.27 -15.46 3.23
N ALA A 164 2.35 -14.62 4.26
CA ALA A 164 2.57 -15.06 5.63
C ALA A 164 1.96 -14.07 6.66
N PRO A 165 1.49 -14.53 7.83
CA PRO A 165 1.46 -15.93 8.28
C PRO A 165 0.48 -16.78 7.45
N ILE A 166 0.71 -18.10 7.36
CA ILE A 166 -0.11 -19.01 6.53
C ILE A 166 -1.59 -18.99 6.98
N SER A 167 -1.87 -18.70 8.24
CA SER A 167 -3.23 -18.55 8.79
C SER A 167 -4.01 -17.38 8.19
N ASP A 168 -3.33 -16.41 7.57
CA ASP A 168 -3.91 -15.22 6.96
C ASP A 168 -3.40 -15.06 5.50
N PHE A 169 -3.19 -16.20 4.84
CA PHE A 169 -2.77 -16.28 3.46
C PHE A 169 -3.95 -15.97 2.52
N GLY A 170 -3.75 -15.04 1.59
CA GLY A 170 -4.79 -14.68 0.64
C GLY A 170 -4.63 -13.28 0.06
N PHE A 171 -5.62 -12.89 -0.74
CA PHE A 171 -5.71 -11.52 -1.26
C PHE A 171 -6.01 -10.52 -0.15
N ILE A 172 -5.54 -9.29 -0.32
CA ILE A 172 -5.85 -8.20 0.59
C ILE A 172 -7.20 -7.61 0.19
N GLU A 173 -8.17 -7.67 1.10
CA GLU A 173 -9.49 -7.07 0.90
C GLU A 173 -9.40 -5.55 1.04
N ASN A 174 -9.76 -4.83 -0.03
CA ASN A 174 -9.64 -3.36 -0.08
C ASN A 174 -10.75 -2.66 -0.92
N ASP A 175 -11.72 -3.41 -1.42
CA ASP A 175 -12.67 -2.90 -2.41
C ASP A 175 -13.80 -2.07 -1.80
N GLU A 176 -14.18 -2.32 -0.55
CA GLU A 176 -15.25 -1.59 0.15
C GLU A 176 -15.00 -0.08 0.12
N ALA A 177 -13.78 0.33 0.50
CA ALA A 177 -13.40 1.74 0.52
C ALA A 177 -13.44 2.37 -0.89
N LYS A 178 -13.08 1.61 -1.93
CA LYS A 178 -13.15 2.08 -3.32
C LYS A 178 -14.58 2.28 -3.77
N LEU A 179 -15.43 1.28 -3.54
CA LEU A 179 -16.85 1.30 -3.88
C LEU A 179 -17.58 2.46 -3.22
N GLU A 180 -17.36 2.70 -1.94
CA GLU A 180 -18.03 3.78 -1.20
C GLU A 180 -17.72 5.19 -1.71
N ASN A 181 -16.54 5.34 -2.33
CA ASN A 181 -16.04 6.59 -2.90
C ASN A 181 -16.23 6.67 -4.43
N GLY A 182 -16.88 5.67 -5.05
CA GLY A 182 -17.11 5.64 -6.50
C GLY A 182 -15.85 5.39 -7.33
N PHE A 183 -14.79 4.83 -6.74
CA PHE A 183 -13.62 4.36 -7.48
C PHE A 183 -13.85 2.95 -8.02
N GLU A 184 -13.24 2.61 -9.16
CA GLU A 184 -13.31 1.25 -9.71
C GLU A 184 -12.51 0.26 -8.83
N PRO A 185 -13.15 -0.81 -8.31
CA PRO A 185 -12.44 -1.90 -7.62
C PRO A 185 -11.60 -2.72 -8.61
N LYS A 186 -10.58 -3.44 -8.12
CA LYS A 186 -9.60 -4.15 -8.97
C LYS A 186 -9.23 -5.54 -8.50
#